data_AF-A0A9E7A4F3-F1
#
_entry.id   AF-A0A9E7A4F3-F1
#
_cell.length_a   1.000
_cell.length_b   1.000
_cell.length_c   1.000
_cell.angle_alpha   90.00
_cell.angle_beta   90.00
_cell.angle_gamma   90.00
#
_symmetry.space_group_name_H-M   'P 1'
#
loop_
_entity.id
_entity.type
_entity.pdbx_description
1 polymer ?
#
loop_
_entity_poly.entity_id
_entity_poly.type
_entity_poly.pdbx_seq_one_letter_code
_entity_poly.pdbx_strand_id
1 'polypeptide(L)'
;MVVRLVSQQTQHDLDVARAKEAVLWAVRRVAAQMLRLASGSGDELKFANELIAMTQVMNACLELTGETFGDGWIKHALDAGAVSRECRPWFDPSSLSEHEQTIFRLENDIVKYALRSYAAALLDQKSIENANHHRMIGAIHARDAALTKKWGRG
;
A
#
# COMPACT_ATOMS: atom_id res chain seq x y z
N MET A 1 -27.73 -2.47 -34.85
CA MET A 1 -28.17 -1.55 -33.78
C MET A 1 -27.88 -2.24 -32.45
N VAL A 2 -26.82 -1.85 -31.75
CA VAL A 2 -26.45 -2.50 -30.46
C VAL A 2 -27.19 -1.76 -29.36
N VAL A 3 -28.27 -2.36 -28.87
CA VAL A 3 -29.06 -1.83 -27.75
C VAL A 3 -28.27 -2.11 -26.46
N ARG A 4 -27.59 -1.09 -25.92
CA ARG A 4 -26.94 -1.17 -24.60
C ARG A 4 -27.98 -0.88 -23.52
N LEU A 5 -28.71 -1.92 -23.11
CA LEU A 5 -29.55 -1.91 -21.90
C LEU A 5 -28.65 -2.19 -20.68
N VAL A 6 -27.80 -1.24 -20.31
CA VAL A 6 -27.12 -1.28 -19.01
C VAL A 6 -27.87 -0.30 -18.13
N SER A 7 -28.50 -0.80 -17.06
CA SER A 7 -29.13 0.10 -16.08
C SER A 7 -28.09 1.08 -15.55
N GLN A 8 -28.47 2.33 -15.25
CA GLN A 8 -27.54 3.31 -14.69
C GLN A 8 -26.83 2.79 -13.44
N GLN A 9 -27.53 1.97 -12.64
CA GLN A 9 -26.97 1.28 -11.47
C GLN A 9 -25.84 0.31 -11.85
N THR A 10 -26.05 -0.53 -12.88
CA THR A 10 -25.04 -1.48 -13.34
C THR A 10 -23.80 -0.78 -13.92
N GLN A 11 -23.98 0.36 -14.59
CA GLN A 11 -22.84 1.14 -15.10
C GLN A 11 -22.03 1.74 -13.95
N HIS A 12 -22.71 2.31 -12.95
CA HIS A 12 -22.06 2.81 -11.74
C HIS A 12 -21.29 1.70 -10.99
N ASP A 13 -21.88 0.52 -10.81
CA ASP A 13 -21.22 -0.61 -10.15
C ASP A 13 -19.94 -1.05 -10.89
N LEU A 14 -19.98 -1.07 -12.23
CA LEU A 14 -18.81 -1.36 -13.06
C LEU A 14 -17.72 -0.30 -12.93
N ASP A 15 -18.10 0.98 -12.85
CA ASP A 15 -17.14 2.08 -12.72
C ASP A 15 -16.50 2.09 -11.32
N VAL A 16 -17.27 1.78 -10.27
CA VAL A 16 -16.74 1.55 -8.92
C VAL A 16 -15.76 0.37 -8.90
N ALA A 17 -16.10 -0.75 -9.54
CA ALA A 17 -15.22 -1.92 -9.61
C ALA A 17 -13.88 -1.60 -10.31
N ARG A 18 -13.94 -0.87 -11.44
CA ARG A 18 -12.75 -0.42 -12.17
C ARG A 18 -11.89 0.55 -11.36
N ALA A 19 -12.52 1.49 -10.66
CA ALA A 19 -11.80 2.44 -9.81
C ALA A 19 -11.06 1.72 -8.68
N LYS A 20 -11.72 0.76 -8.02
CA LYS A 20 -11.11 -0.10 -7.00
C LYS A 20 -9.93 -0.90 -7.58
N GLU A 21 -10.09 -1.51 -8.75
CA GLU A 21 -8.99 -2.23 -9.40
C GLU A 21 -7.80 -1.30 -9.71
N ALA A 22 -8.06 -0.10 -10.23
CA ALA A 22 -7.02 0.88 -10.54
C ALA A 22 -6.22 1.30 -9.28
N VAL A 23 -6.89 1.46 -8.13
CA VAL A 23 -6.22 1.71 -6.85
C VAL A 23 -5.27 0.57 -6.49
N LEU A 24 -5.70 -0.69 -6.61
CA LEU A 24 -4.82 -1.85 -6.33
C LEU A 24 -3.56 -1.85 -7.21
N TRP A 25 -3.71 -1.55 -8.50
CA TRP A 25 -2.57 -1.48 -9.41
C TRP A 25 -1.62 -0.33 -9.07
N ALA A 26 -2.14 0.84 -8.71
CA ALA A 26 -1.32 1.96 -8.31
C ALA A 26 -0.54 1.69 -7.01
N VAL A 27 -1.21 1.10 -6.00
CA VAL A 27 -0.55 0.69 -4.74
C VAL A 27 0.58 -0.29 -5.00
N ARG A 28 0.37 -1.28 -5.88
CA ARG A 28 1.42 -2.22 -6.30
C ARG A 28 2.62 -1.52 -6.93
N ARG A 29 2.41 -0.61 -7.89
CA ARG A 29 3.50 0.11 -8.55
C ARG A 29 4.33 0.95 -7.58
N VAL A 30 3.67 1.67 -6.66
CA VAL A 30 4.35 2.47 -5.64
C VAL A 30 5.14 1.57 -4.69
N ALA A 31 4.55 0.48 -4.20
CA ALA A 31 5.24 -0.48 -3.34
C ALA A 31 6.48 -1.07 -4.04
N ALA A 32 6.36 -1.45 -5.32
CA ALA A 32 7.47 -1.96 -6.12
C ALA A 32 8.61 -0.94 -6.24
N GLN A 33 8.30 0.33 -6.52
CA GLN A 33 9.31 1.38 -6.61
C GLN A 33 9.96 1.68 -5.27
N MET A 34 9.18 1.71 -4.19
CA MET A 34 9.70 1.88 -2.84
C MET A 34 10.71 0.78 -2.48
N LEU A 35 10.40 -0.48 -2.80
CA LEU A 35 11.33 -1.60 -2.57
C LEU A 35 12.58 -1.49 -3.45
N ARG A 36 12.46 -1.05 -4.70
CA ARG A 36 13.62 -0.79 -5.57
C ARG A 36 14.51 0.31 -5.02
N LEU A 37 13.93 1.42 -4.56
CA LEU A 37 14.67 2.51 -3.90
C LEU A 37 15.40 2.02 -2.65
N ALA A 38 14.73 1.25 -1.80
CA ALA A 38 15.35 0.64 -0.63
C ALA A 38 16.53 -0.29 -0.98
N SER A 39 16.47 -0.96 -2.14
CA SER A 39 17.57 -1.79 -2.66
C SER A 39 18.66 -1.02 -3.41
N GLY A 40 18.53 0.29 -3.56
CA GLY A 40 19.46 1.15 -4.33
C GLY A 40 19.32 1.06 -5.86
N SER A 41 18.30 0.37 -6.38
CA SER A 41 18.05 0.19 -7.81
C SER A 41 16.85 0.99 -8.35
N GLY A 42 16.23 1.80 -7.48
CA GLY A 42 15.04 2.58 -7.81
C GLY A 42 15.35 3.95 -8.42
N ASP A 43 14.35 4.52 -9.08
CA ASP A 43 14.38 5.87 -9.64
C ASP A 43 13.43 6.75 -8.81
N GLU A 44 13.99 7.77 -8.15
CA GLU A 44 13.27 8.69 -7.26
C GLU A 44 12.20 9.49 -8.02
N LEU A 45 12.50 9.94 -9.24
CA LEU A 45 11.55 10.69 -10.07
C LEU A 45 10.39 9.79 -10.49
N LYS A 46 10.70 8.54 -10.85
CA LYS A 46 9.67 7.54 -11.16
C LYS A 46 8.79 7.25 -9.94
N PHE A 47 9.37 7.13 -8.75
CA PHE A 47 8.61 6.94 -7.52
C PHE A 47 7.67 8.12 -7.23
N ALA A 48 8.15 9.36 -7.37
CA ALA A 48 7.32 10.55 -7.20
C ALA A 48 6.14 10.58 -8.20
N ASN A 49 6.38 10.23 -9.46
CA ASN A 49 5.32 10.15 -10.47
C ASN A 49 4.27 9.07 -10.14
N GLU A 50 4.71 7.89 -9.67
CA GLU A 50 3.80 6.83 -9.25
C GLU A 50 2.98 7.22 -8.01
N LEU A 51 3.56 7.98 -7.06
CA LEU A 51 2.82 8.54 -5.93
C LEU A 51 1.72 9.51 -6.37
N ILE A 52 2.02 10.42 -7.29
CA ILE A 52 1.02 11.36 -7.85
C ILE A 52 -0.11 10.60 -8.54
N ALA A 53 0.25 9.63 -9.40
CA ALA A 53 -0.73 8.80 -10.10
C ALA A 53 -1.61 8.02 -9.10
N MET A 54 -1.02 7.46 -8.04
CA MET A 54 -1.76 6.75 -7.01
C MET A 54 -2.80 7.66 -6.32
N THR A 55 -2.44 8.91 -6.00
CA THR A 55 -3.35 9.88 -5.39
C THR A 55 -4.51 10.25 -6.31
N GLN A 56 -4.23 10.48 -7.60
CA GLN A 56 -5.29 10.79 -8.57
C GLN A 56 -6.33 9.67 -8.66
N VAL A 57 -5.86 8.42 -8.70
CA VAL A 57 -6.73 7.24 -8.79
C VAL A 57 -7.49 7.01 -7.48
N MET A 58 -6.88 7.28 -6.32
CA MET A 58 -7.55 7.23 -5.03
C MET A 58 -8.66 8.30 -4.92
N ASN A 59 -8.40 9.54 -5.32
CA ASN A 59 -9.41 10.60 -5.32
C ASN A 59 -10.60 10.26 -6.21
N ALA A 60 -10.35 9.81 -7.44
CA ALA A 60 -11.42 9.37 -8.34
C ALA A 60 -12.24 8.22 -7.73
N CYS A 61 -11.60 7.29 -7.02
CA CYS A 61 -12.31 6.21 -6.33
C CYS A 61 -13.15 6.73 -5.15
N LEU A 62 -12.64 7.66 -4.33
CA LEU A 62 -13.39 8.26 -3.22
C LEU A 62 -14.61 9.05 -3.73
N GLU A 63 -14.45 9.81 -4.81
CA GLU A 63 -15.55 10.54 -5.44
C GLU A 63 -16.65 9.60 -5.95
N LEU A 64 -16.26 8.45 -6.53
CA LEU A 64 -17.22 7.46 -7.04
C LEU A 64 -17.93 6.68 -5.93
N THR A 65 -17.22 6.33 -4.85
CA THR A 65 -17.79 5.50 -3.78
C THR A 65 -18.44 6.32 -2.66
N GLY A 66 -18.12 7.61 -2.55
CA GLY A 66 -18.49 8.45 -1.39
C GLY A 66 -17.78 8.04 -0.09
N GLU A 67 -16.78 7.15 -0.17
CA GLU A 67 -16.01 6.73 1.00
C GLU A 67 -15.09 7.85 1.49
N THR A 68 -14.63 7.73 2.73
CA THR A 68 -13.54 8.57 3.26
C THR A 68 -12.27 7.74 3.40
N PHE A 69 -11.11 8.38 3.30
CA PHE A 69 -9.83 7.68 3.40
C PHE A 69 -9.63 6.97 4.75
N GLY A 70 -10.20 7.49 5.84
CA GLY A 70 -9.98 7.00 7.21
C GLY A 70 -10.72 5.71 7.55
N ASP A 71 -11.86 5.47 6.91
CA ASP A 71 -12.70 4.28 7.08
C ASP A 71 -13.37 3.95 5.74
N GLY A 72 -12.88 2.89 5.09
CA GLY A 72 -13.32 2.52 3.75
C GLY A 72 -12.45 1.47 3.07
N TRP A 73 -12.84 1.12 1.86
CA TRP A 73 -12.17 0.12 1.03
C TRP A 73 -10.75 0.56 0.63
N ILE A 74 -10.50 1.87 0.43
CA ILE A 74 -9.15 2.37 0.11
C ILE A 74 -8.15 2.09 1.23
N LYS A 75 -8.54 2.31 2.48
CA LYS A 75 -7.73 1.93 3.65
C LYS A 75 -7.46 0.43 3.65
N HIS A 76 -8.46 -0.39 3.36
CA HIS A 76 -8.27 -1.84 3.23
C HIS A 76 -7.32 -2.20 2.08
N ALA A 77 -7.39 -1.52 0.95
CA ALA A 77 -6.50 -1.75 -0.19
C ALA A 77 -5.04 -1.40 0.12
N LEU A 78 -4.81 -0.33 0.88
CA LEU A 78 -3.49 0.05 1.39
C LEU A 78 -2.99 -0.91 2.48
N ASP A 79 -3.90 -1.45 3.29
CA ASP A 79 -3.59 -2.39 4.37
C ASP A 79 -3.37 -3.82 3.87
N ALA A 80 -3.96 -4.19 2.73
CA ALA A 80 -3.92 -5.52 2.15
C ALA A 80 -2.55 -5.82 1.50
N GLY A 81 -1.54 -6.08 2.34
CA GLY A 81 -0.32 -6.82 1.97
C GLY A 81 0.39 -6.28 0.72
N ALA A 82 0.61 -4.96 0.66
CA ALA A 82 1.29 -4.31 -0.46
C ALA A 82 2.66 -4.94 -0.77
N VAL A 83 3.33 -5.47 0.24
CA VAL A 83 4.61 -6.20 0.12
C VAL A 83 4.39 -7.68 -0.23
N SER A 84 3.40 -8.38 0.35
CA SER A 84 3.17 -9.81 0.05
C SER A 84 2.85 -10.10 -1.42
N ARG A 85 2.24 -9.16 -2.14
CA ARG A 85 1.91 -9.32 -3.57
C ARG A 85 3.09 -9.04 -4.50
N GLU A 86 4.02 -8.18 -4.09
CA GLU A 86 5.22 -7.80 -4.87
C GLU A 86 6.44 -8.68 -4.50
N CYS A 87 6.51 -9.20 -3.27
CA CYS A 87 7.61 -10.04 -2.77
C CYS A 87 7.62 -11.49 -3.28
N ARG A 88 7.07 -11.71 -4.49
CA ARG A 88 7.11 -12.90 -5.36
C ARG A 88 5.86 -13.80 -5.29
N PRO A 89 5.25 -14.15 -6.44
CA PRO A 89 4.11 -15.07 -6.51
C PRO A 89 4.43 -16.53 -6.10
N TRP A 90 5.70 -16.86 -5.81
CA TRP A 90 6.15 -18.17 -5.31
C TRP A 90 6.64 -18.15 -3.86
N PHE A 91 6.51 -17.01 -3.17
CA PHE A 91 6.91 -16.88 -1.77
C PHE A 91 5.73 -17.29 -0.87
N ASP A 92 5.80 -18.50 -0.31
CA ASP A 92 4.85 -18.96 0.69
C ASP A 92 5.33 -18.52 2.09
N PRO A 93 4.64 -17.58 2.76
CA PRO A 93 5.03 -17.13 4.10
C PRO A 93 5.06 -18.26 5.13
N SER A 94 4.33 -19.36 4.91
CA SER A 94 4.31 -20.53 5.81
C SER A 94 5.61 -21.35 5.75
N SER A 95 6.41 -21.19 4.70
CA SER A 95 7.72 -21.84 4.54
C SER A 95 8.84 -21.17 5.37
N LEU A 96 8.58 -20.00 5.92
CA LEU A 96 9.53 -19.24 6.73
C LEU A 96 9.58 -19.75 8.17
N SER A 97 10.75 -19.68 8.80
CA SER A 97 10.85 -19.82 10.26
C SER A 97 10.05 -18.72 10.98
N GLU A 98 9.64 -18.95 12.23
CA GLU A 98 8.89 -17.97 13.03
C GLU A 98 9.58 -16.60 13.10
N HIS A 99 10.92 -16.61 13.16
CA HIS A 99 11.73 -15.40 13.13
C HIS A 99 11.62 -14.66 11.78
N GLU A 100 11.75 -15.39 10.67
CA GLU A 100 11.66 -14.81 9.32
C GLU A 100 10.24 -14.32 9.02
N GLN A 101 9.21 -15.01 9.50
CA GLN A 101 7.83 -14.53 9.45
C GLN A 101 7.67 -13.21 10.21
N THR A 102 8.32 -13.08 11.37
CA THR A 102 8.30 -11.85 12.17
C THR A 102 8.96 -10.69 11.42
N ILE A 103 10.15 -10.90 10.84
CA ILE A 103 10.84 -9.88 10.03
C ILE A 103 9.99 -9.51 8.81
N PHE A 104 9.45 -10.49 8.09
CA PHE A 104 8.61 -10.27 6.92
C PHE A 104 7.34 -9.46 7.28
N ARG A 105 6.69 -9.77 8.40
CA ARG A 105 5.53 -9.00 8.87
C ARG A 105 5.90 -7.56 9.19
N LEU A 106 7.03 -7.33 9.87
CA LEU A 106 7.50 -5.99 10.20
C LEU A 106 7.87 -5.18 8.95
N GLU A 107 8.47 -5.81 7.94
CA GLU A 107 8.74 -5.18 6.64
C GLU A 107 7.44 -4.83 5.89
N ASN A 108 6.43 -5.70 5.93
CA ASN A 108 5.09 -5.39 5.42
C ASN A 108 4.48 -4.18 6.15
N ASP A 109 4.59 -4.11 7.48
CA ASP A 109 4.08 -2.99 8.28
C ASP A 109 4.79 -1.68 7.94
N ILE A 110 6.11 -1.69 7.77
CA ILE A 110 6.88 -0.50 7.36
C ILE A 110 6.36 0.06 6.03
N VAL A 111 6.26 -0.78 5.00
CA VAL A 111 5.79 -0.35 3.68
C VAL A 111 4.33 0.09 3.73
N LYS A 112 3.47 -0.66 4.42
CA LYS A 112 2.06 -0.30 4.65
C LYS A 112 1.93 1.09 5.26
N TYR A 113 2.64 1.36 6.36
CA TYR A 113 2.54 2.65 7.04
C TYR A 113 3.21 3.78 6.25
N ALA A 114 4.28 3.51 5.50
CA ALA A 114 4.85 4.47 4.56
C ALA A 114 3.83 4.88 3.49
N LEU A 115 3.19 3.91 2.83
CA LEU A 115 2.17 4.16 1.81
C LEU A 115 1.01 4.98 2.35
N ARG A 116 0.53 4.65 3.56
CA ARG A 116 -0.55 5.42 4.21
C ARG A 116 -0.10 6.82 4.61
N SER A 117 1.15 7.00 5.04
CA SER A 117 1.71 8.32 5.35
C SER A 117 1.77 9.19 4.10
N TYR A 118 2.30 8.66 2.99
CA TYR A 118 2.38 9.39 1.73
C TYR A 118 0.99 9.70 1.15
N ALA A 119 0.08 8.73 1.17
CA ALA A 119 -1.29 8.95 0.73
C ALA A 119 -1.99 10.02 1.59
N ALA A 120 -1.84 9.98 2.91
CA ALA A 120 -2.42 10.98 3.80
C ALA A 120 -1.81 12.38 3.57
N ALA A 121 -0.50 12.48 3.37
CA ALA A 121 0.17 13.75 3.05
C ALA A 121 -0.34 14.35 1.74
N LEU A 122 -0.51 13.52 0.70
CA LEU A 122 -1.01 13.95 -0.60
C LEU A 122 -2.51 14.30 -0.60
N LEU A 123 -3.26 13.81 0.39
CA LEU A 123 -4.67 14.14 0.62
C LEU A 123 -4.87 15.23 1.70
N ASP A 124 -3.80 15.87 2.15
CA ASP A 124 -3.81 16.89 3.21
C ASP A 124 -4.43 16.43 4.56
N GLN A 125 -4.26 15.14 4.89
CA GLN A 125 -4.77 14.52 6.12
C GLN A 125 -3.69 14.37 7.19
N LYS A 126 -3.21 15.51 7.70
CA LYS A 126 -2.05 15.60 8.60
C LYS A 126 -2.12 14.75 9.87
N SER A 127 -3.31 14.57 10.46
CA SER A 127 -3.49 13.72 11.65
C SER A 127 -3.26 12.24 11.35
N ILE A 128 -3.72 11.78 10.19
CA ILE A 128 -3.55 10.40 9.71
C ILE A 128 -2.11 10.18 9.26
N GLU A 129 -1.50 11.16 8.59
CA GLU A 129 -0.07 11.15 8.24
C GLU A 129 0.80 10.92 9.48
N ASN A 130 0.69 11.78 10.50
CA ASN A 130 1.48 11.68 11.73
C ASN A 130 1.29 10.33 12.42
N ALA A 131 0.05 9.85 12.53
CA ALA A 131 -0.24 8.55 13.14
C ALA A 131 0.43 7.39 12.40
N ASN A 132 0.42 7.41 11.06
CA ASN A 132 1.06 6.37 10.25
C ASN A 132 2.59 6.48 10.31
N HIS A 133 3.14 7.69 10.27
CA HIS A 133 4.58 7.91 10.42
C HIS A 133 5.11 7.36 11.74
N HIS A 134 4.42 7.60 12.86
CA HIS A 134 4.78 7.02 14.16
C HIS A 134 4.75 5.48 14.16
N ARG A 135 3.73 4.87 13.53
CA ARG A 135 3.63 3.41 13.42
C ARG A 135 4.73 2.82 12.55
N MET A 136 5.09 3.51 11.46
CA MET A 136 6.22 3.13 10.60
C MET A 136 7.53 3.10 11.39
N ILE A 137 7.85 4.17 12.12
CA ILE A 137 9.05 4.25 12.97
C ILE A 137 9.06 3.12 14.01
N GLY A 138 7.92 2.87 14.66
CA GLY A 138 7.79 1.76 15.62
C GLY A 138 8.11 0.40 15.00
N ALA A 139 7.65 0.14 13.77
CA ALA A 139 7.94 -1.09 13.04
C ALA A 139 9.41 -1.21 12.63
N ILE A 140 10.07 -0.11 12.25
CA ILE A 140 11.51 -0.06 11.96
C ILE A 140 12.31 -0.46 13.21
N HIS A 141 12.06 0.17 14.35
CA HIS A 141 12.75 -0.16 15.59
C HIS A 141 12.53 -1.62 16.01
N ALA A 142 11.32 -2.13 15.87
CA ALA A 142 11.01 -3.54 16.15
C ALA A 142 11.75 -4.50 15.21
N ARG A 143 11.86 -4.17 13.91
CA ARG A 143 12.59 -4.98 12.93
C ARG A 143 14.08 -5.03 13.27
N ASP A 144 14.68 -3.88 13.55
CA ASP A 144 16.11 -3.79 13.86
C ASP A 144 16.44 -4.53 15.17
N ALA A 145 15.58 -4.42 16.18
CA ALA A 145 15.71 -5.20 17.41
C ALA A 145 15.62 -6.72 17.16
N ALA A 146 14.67 -7.14 16.32
CA ALA A 146 14.52 -8.55 15.95
C ALA A 146 15.76 -9.07 15.19
N LEU A 147 16.26 -8.32 14.21
CA LEU A 147 17.50 -8.66 13.49
C LEU A 147 18.69 -8.77 14.46
N THR A 148 18.87 -7.81 15.36
CA THR A 148 19.97 -7.81 16.34
C THR A 148 19.93 -9.03 17.26
N LYS A 149 18.74 -9.46 17.67
CA LYS A 149 18.53 -10.65 18.52
C LYS A 149 18.96 -11.96 17.83
N LYS A 150 18.90 -12.05 16.51
CA LYS A 150 19.35 -13.23 15.72
C LYS A 150 20.87 -13.31 15.61
N TRP A 151 21.56 -12.16 15.61
CA TRP A 151 23.01 -12.09 15.35
C TRP A 151 23.88 -11.89 16.60
N GLY A 152 23.29 -11.75 17.79
CA GLY A 152 23.99 -11.85 19.07
C GLY A 152 25.28 -11.03 19.16
N ARG A 153 25.15 -9.71 19.31
CA ARG A 153 26.13 -8.96 20.11
C ARG A 153 25.47 -8.66 21.46
N GLY A 154 25.91 -9.42 22.46
CA GLY A 154 25.83 -8.97 23.85
C GLY A 154 26.80 -7.84 24.12
#